data_AF-A0A7C1BQP9-F1
#
_entry.id   AF-A0A7C1BQP9-F1
#
_cell.length_a   1.000
_cell.length_b   1.000
_cell.length_c   1.000
_cell.angle_alpha   90.00
_cell.angle_beta   90.00
_cell.angle_gamma   90.00
#
_symmetry.space_group_name_H-M   'P 1'
#
loop_
_entity.id
_entity.type
_entity.pdbx_description
1 polymer ?
#
loop_
_entity_poly.entity_id
_entity_poly.type
_entity_poly.pdbx_seq_one_letter_code
_entity_poly.pdbx_strand_id
1 'polypeptide(L)'
;MDRAASIHRNGEIWISYSPDLIHWGHHRLLLEPGSRPDDWNSVKVGPCSPPIKTDRGWLMIYHGVHPTGYSLSCALLDLQDPSKVIGKMPGYMLTAE
;
A
#
# COMPACT_ATOMS: atom_id res chain seq x y z
N MET A 1 -8.58 -18.07 -6.33
CA MET A 1 -8.91 -17.01 -5.37
C MET A 1 -7.71 -17.00 -4.43
N ASP A 2 -6.61 -16.38 -4.88
CA ASP A 2 -5.27 -16.70 -4.34
C ASP A 2 -4.70 -15.53 -3.52
N ARG A 3 -5.60 -14.84 -2.82
CA ARG A 3 -5.19 -13.96 -1.72
C ARG A 3 -5.23 -14.83 -0.48
N ALA A 4 -4.08 -15.06 0.15
CA ALA A 4 -4.09 -15.58 1.51
C ALA A 4 -4.92 -14.58 2.33
N ALA A 5 -6.10 -14.99 2.79
CA ALA A 5 -6.84 -14.18 3.75
C ALA A 5 -5.94 -14.10 4.98
N SER A 6 -5.34 -12.94 5.21
CA SER A 6 -4.53 -12.68 6.39
C SER A 6 -5.45 -12.76 7.60
N ILE A 7 -5.54 -13.93 8.22
CA ILE A 7 -6.38 -14.22 9.39
C ILE A 7 -6.03 -13.35 10.61
N HIS A 8 -4.97 -12.53 10.51
CA HIS A 8 -4.45 -11.69 11.58
C HIS A 8 -4.21 -10.21 11.19
N ARG A 9 -4.43 -9.78 9.93
CA ARG A 9 -4.24 -8.37 9.53
C ARG A 9 -5.45 -7.83 8.77
N ASN A 10 -5.99 -6.71 9.25
CA ASN A 10 -7.27 -6.14 8.79
C ASN A 10 -7.20 -5.38 7.46
N GLY A 11 -6.05 -5.32 6.79
CA GLY A 11 -5.92 -4.71 5.47
C GLY A 11 -4.47 -4.47 5.06
N GLU A 12 -4.14 -4.99 3.89
CA GLU A 12 -2.84 -4.94 3.24
C GLU A 12 -3.01 -4.37 1.83
N ILE A 13 -1.95 -3.82 1.26
CA ILE A 13 -1.93 -3.39 -0.14
C ILE A 13 -1.32 -4.52 -0.97
N TRP A 14 -2.07 -4.96 -1.97
CA TRP A 14 -1.66 -6.00 -2.92
C TRP A 14 -1.65 -5.42 -4.33
N ILE A 15 -0.67 -5.81 -5.14
CA ILE A 15 -0.66 -5.56 -6.58
C ILE A 15 -1.22 -6.77 -7.32
N SER A 16 -1.96 -6.54 -8.40
CA SER A 16 -2.55 -7.57 -9.26
C SER A 16 -2.39 -7.16 -10.72
N TYR A 17 -2.36 -8.13 -11.62
CA TYR A 17 -2.16 -7.90 -13.05
C TYR A 17 -3.31 -8.50 -13.84
N SER A 18 -3.61 -7.90 -14.97
CA SER A 18 -4.67 -8.34 -15.86
C SER A 18 -4.24 -8.21 -17.32
N PRO A 19 -4.51 -9.21 -18.17
CA PRO A 19 -4.29 -9.10 -19.61
C PRO A 19 -5.39 -8.30 -20.33
N ASP A 20 -6.58 -8.17 -19.72
CA ASP A 20 -7.79 -7.66 -20.39
C ASP A 20 -8.60 -6.64 -19.56
N LEU A 21 -8.09 -6.25 -18.39
CA LEU A 21 -8.72 -5.38 -17.40
C LEU A 21 -9.99 -5.93 -16.73
N ILE A 22 -10.39 -7.17 -17.06
CA ILE A 22 -11.58 -7.84 -16.51
C ILE A 22 -11.15 -8.94 -15.55
N HIS A 23 -10.19 -9.79 -15.96
CA HIS A 23 -9.68 -10.90 -15.18
C HIS A 23 -8.36 -10.52 -14.53
N TRP A 24 -8.33 -10.50 -13.20
CA TRP A 24 -7.16 -10.09 -12.42
C TRP A 24 -6.56 -11.26 -11.65
N GLY A 25 -5.23 -11.38 -11.67
CA GLY A 25 -4.47 -12.44 -11.01
C GLY A 25 -3.05 -12.01 -10.65
N HIS A 26 -2.16 -13.00 -10.43
CA HIS A 26 -0.76 -12.78 -10.06
C HIS A 26 -0.59 -11.82 -8.87
N HIS A 27 -1.40 -12.03 -7.84
CA HIS A 27 -1.42 -11.18 -6.67
C HIS A 27 -0.08 -11.24 -5.93
N ARG A 28 0.48 -10.09 -5.58
CA ARG A 28 1.68 -9.98 -4.73
C ARG A 28 1.43 -8.97 -3.62
N LEU A 29 1.85 -9.33 -2.41
CA LEU A 29 1.81 -8.40 -1.28
C LEU A 29 2.77 -7.25 -1.56
N LEU A 30 2.29 -6.02 -1.43
CA LEU A 30 3.06 -4.80 -1.71
C LEU A 30 3.41 -4.05 -0.42
N LEU A 31 2.42 -3.84 0.46
CA LEU A 31 2.63 -3.19 1.75
C LEU A 31 1.76 -3.83 2.84
N GLU A 32 2.38 -4.06 4.00
CA GLU A 32 1.71 -4.49 5.22
C GLU A 32 1.51 -3.30 6.19
N PRO A 33 0.55 -3.42 7.12
CA PRO A 33 0.46 -2.57 8.29
C PRO A 33 1.75 -2.58 9.12
N GLY A 34 1.96 -1.49 9.85
CA GLY A 34 3.02 -1.42 10.85
C GLY A 34 2.94 -2.58 11.83
N SER A 35 4.09 -3.10 12.25
CA SER A 35 4.15 -4.25 13.17
C SER A 35 4.00 -3.86 14.63
N ARG A 36 4.21 -2.57 14.96
CA ARG A 36 4.14 -2.07 16.33
C ARG A 36 2.77 -1.45 16.62
N PRO A 37 2.23 -1.59 17.84
CA PRO A 37 0.94 -1.02 18.19
C PRO A 37 0.87 0.51 18.02
N ASP A 38 1.98 1.21 18.23
CA ASP A 38 2.14 2.66 18.13
C ASP A 38 2.46 3.16 16.71
N ASP A 39 2.60 2.25 15.74
CA ASP A 39 2.76 2.66 14.34
C ASP A 39 1.51 3.41 13.87
N TRP A 40 1.69 4.51 13.15
CA TRP A 40 0.61 5.33 12.60
C TRP A 40 -0.31 4.57 11.62
N ASN A 41 0.14 3.40 11.16
CA ASN A 41 -0.56 2.48 10.27
C ASN A 41 -0.70 1.07 10.87
N SER A 42 -0.79 0.94 12.21
CA SER A 42 -0.79 -0.33 12.92
C SER A 42 -2.03 -1.22 12.70
N VAL A 43 -3.18 -0.64 12.33
CA VAL A 43 -4.43 -1.39 12.13
C VAL A 43 -4.55 -1.94 10.71
N LYS A 44 -4.38 -1.07 9.71
CA LYS A 44 -4.41 -1.45 8.29
C LYS A 44 -3.72 -0.41 7.41
N VAL A 45 -3.35 -0.83 6.21
CA VAL A 45 -2.99 0.06 5.09
C VAL A 45 -3.91 -0.20 3.90
N GLY A 46 -4.13 0.83 3.08
CA GLY A 46 -4.92 0.68 1.86
C GLY A 46 -4.50 1.65 0.75
N PRO A 47 -4.65 1.27 -0.52
CA PRO A 47 -4.36 2.16 -1.63
C PRO A 47 -5.35 3.33 -1.64
N CYS A 48 -4.93 4.49 -2.13
CA CYS A 48 -5.80 5.65 -2.35
C CYS A 48 -6.08 5.84 -3.83
N SER A 49 -5.24 6.61 -4.52
CA SER A 49 -5.33 6.87 -5.95
C SER A 49 -4.47 5.89 -6.76
N PRO A 50 -4.72 5.75 -8.07
CA PRO A 50 -3.76 5.12 -8.97
C PRO A 50 -2.35 5.75 -8.82
N PRO A 51 -1.27 4.95 -8.87
CA PRO A 51 0.09 5.49 -8.78
C PRO A 51 0.40 6.45 -9.94
N ILE A 52 1.14 7.51 -9.65
CA ILE A 52 1.53 8.54 -10.60
C ILE A 52 2.93 8.20 -11.15
N LYS A 53 3.07 8.13 -12.47
CA LYS A 53 4.38 7.90 -13.10
C LYS A 53 5.29 9.11 -12.92
N THR A 54 6.53 8.88 -12.51
CA THR A 54 7.60 9.88 -12.44
C THR A 54 8.87 9.35 -13.13
N ASP A 55 9.90 10.18 -13.26
CA ASP A 55 11.23 9.77 -13.72
C ASP A 55 11.96 8.85 -12.73
N ARG A 56 11.54 8.84 -11.45
CA ARG A 56 12.14 8.01 -10.38
C ARG A 56 11.38 6.73 -10.06
N GLY A 57 10.20 6.52 -10.64
CA GLY A 57 9.31 5.39 -10.31
C GLY A 57 7.83 5.77 -10.28
N TRP A 58 7.00 4.86 -9.78
CA TRP A 58 5.57 5.10 -9.58
C TRP A 58 5.33 5.61 -8.16
N LEU A 59 4.89 6.86 -8.03
CA LEU A 59 4.52 7.46 -6.76
C LEU A 59 3.10 7.00 -6.37
N MET A 60 3.01 6.19 -5.32
CA MET A 60 1.74 5.71 -4.77
C MET A 60 1.43 6.46 -3.47
N ILE A 61 0.28 7.13 -3.45
CA ILE A 61 -0.31 7.65 -2.21
C ILE A 61 -1.18 6.54 -1.62
N TYR A 62 -1.00 6.29 -0.32
CA TYR A 62 -1.75 5.29 0.40
C TYR A 62 -2.09 5.79 1.80
N HIS A 63 -3.06 5.16 2.44
CA HIS A 63 -3.44 5.50 3.80
C HIS A 63 -3.00 4.44 4.79
N GLY A 64 -2.79 4.87 6.02
CA GLY A 64 -2.61 4.03 7.18
C GLY A 64 -3.64 4.39 8.24
N VAL A 65 -4.09 3.36 8.95
CA VAL A 65 -5.04 3.49 10.06
C VAL A 65 -4.34 3.05 11.33
N HIS A 66 -4.43 3.89 12.35
CA HIS A 66 -4.18 3.55 13.74
C HIS A 66 -5.50 3.62 14.53
N PRO A 67 -5.60 3.12 15.77
CA PRO A 67 -6.87 2.99 16.49
C PRO A 67 -7.71 4.26 16.57
N THR A 68 -7.09 5.44 16.56
CA THR A 68 -7.75 6.73 16.77
C THR A 68 -7.64 7.66 15.57
N GLY A 69 -7.41 7.15 14.36
CA GLY A 69 -7.38 8.02 13.18
C GLY A 69 -6.71 7.45 11.95
N TYR A 70 -6.62 8.33 10.95
CA TYR A 70 -6.39 7.99 9.56
C TYR A 70 -5.44 9.02 8.97
N SER A 71 -4.35 8.54 8.38
CA SER A 71 -3.32 9.42 7.81
C SER A 71 -2.90 8.95 6.43
N LEU A 72 -2.48 9.87 5.57
CA LEU A 72 -1.94 9.58 4.25
C LEU A 72 -0.41 9.56 4.30
N SER A 73 0.18 8.68 3.50
CA SER A 73 1.61 8.59 3.28
C SER A 73 1.88 8.24 1.81
N CYS A 74 3.16 8.08 1.45
CA CYS A 74 3.55 7.73 0.10
C CYS A 74 4.65 6.66 0.06
N ALA A 75 4.62 5.87 -1.01
CA ALA A 75 5.65 4.92 -1.38
C ALA A 75 6.03 5.14 -2.85
N LEU A 76 7.30 4.88 -3.17
CA LEU A 76 7.81 4.89 -4.52
C LEU A 76 8.03 3.43 -4.95
N LEU A 77 7.39 3.03 -6.05
CA LEU A 77 7.54 1.71 -6.65
C LEU A 77 8.49 1.77 -7.84
N ASP A 78 9.21 0.69 -8.11
CA ASP A 78 10.12 0.61 -9.26
C ASP A 78 9.36 0.81 -10.58
N LEU A 79 9.97 1.55 -11.51
CA LEU A 79 9.32 1.94 -12.77
C LEU A 79 9.03 0.74 -13.68
N GLN A 80 9.94 -0.25 -13.69
CA GLN A 80 9.89 -1.42 -14.57
C GLN A 80 9.20 -2.60 -13.89
N ASP A 81 9.35 -2.72 -12.57
CA ASP A 81 8.72 -3.77 -11.77
C ASP A 81 7.96 -3.17 -10.58
N PRO A 82 6.68 -2.74 -10.78
CA PRO A 82 5.91 -2.05 -9.75
C PRO A 82 5.57 -2.94 -8.53
N SER A 83 5.95 -4.22 -8.54
CA SER A 83 5.86 -5.07 -7.34
C SER A 83 6.97 -4.80 -6.31
N LYS A 84 7.98 -3.98 -6.68
CA LYS A 84 9.09 -3.59 -5.80
C LYS A 84 8.87 -2.19 -5.23
N VAL A 85 8.77 -2.11 -3.91
CA VAL A 85 8.82 -0.83 -3.18
C VAL A 85 10.29 -0.41 -3.05
N ILE A 86 10.66 0.70 -3.68
CA ILE A 86 12.04 1.24 -3.68
C ILE A 86 12.20 2.44 -2.74
N GLY A 87 11.10 2.95 -2.19
CA GLY A 87 11.12 3.98 -1.17
C GLY A 87 9.77 4.06 -0.45
N LYS A 88 9.79 4.45 0.82
CA LYS A 88 8.59 4.67 1.63
C LYS A 88 8.85 5.80 2.61
N MET A 89 7.88 6.68 2.80
CA MET A 89 7.98 7.69 3.85
C MET A 89 7.97 7.01 5.24
N PRO A 90 8.80 7.45 6.19
CA PRO A 90 8.89 6.81 7.50
C PRO A 90 7.64 7.03 8.38
N GLY A 91 6.84 8.05 8.07
CA GLY A 91 5.61 8.39 8.79
C GLY A 91 4.46 8.69 7.82
N TYR A 92 3.56 9.58 8.23
CA TYR A 92 2.52 10.14 7.40
C TYR A 92 2.89 11.54 6.88
N MET A 93 2.34 11.90 5.74
CA MET A 93 2.44 13.20 5.10
C MET A 93 1.26 14.13 5.49
N LEU A 94 0.08 13.56 5.69
CA LEU A 94 -1.14 14.30 6.03
C LEU A 94 -1.96 13.52 7.05
N THR A 95 -2.39 14.18 8.11
CA THR A 95 -3.28 13.62 9.14
C THR A 95 -4.30 14.67 9.57
N ALA A 96 -5.41 14.25 10.16
CA ALA A 96 -6.37 15.18 10.75
C ALA A 96 -5.83 15.69 12.10
N GLU A 97 -6.08 16.96 12.40
CA GLU A 97 -5.77 17.59 13.70
C GLU A 97 -6.83 17.25 14.76
#